data_AF-A0A2A2HYI6-F1
#
_entry.id   AF-A0A2A2HYI6-F1
#
_cell.length_a   1.000
_cell.length_b   1.000
_cell.length_c   1.000
_cell.angle_alpha   90.00
_cell.angle_beta   90.00
_cell.angle_gamma   90.00
#
_symmetry.space_group_name_H-M   'P 1'
#
loop_
_entity.id
_entity.type
_entity.pdbx_description
1 polymer ?
#
loop_
_entity_poly.entity_id
_entity_poly.type
_entity_poly.pdbx_seq_one_letter_code
_entity_poly.pdbx_strand_id
1 'polypeptide(L)'
;MSDRELVQQKKDTLIQMTDGFADSYLDEDYKMLCQKLINKMSRKRQVPFLSGRLEIWAAAVVYALGQINFLFDRSFEPYVSATDLCDYFGASQSTVSQKAKKIRDMFKMRYFNEEFSTERVQKDNPFNELVMINGLIVPVSAVLKVLEKKESKLQTELELEDEDEDLETEEK
;
A
#
# COMPACT_ATOMS: atom_id res chain seq x y z
N MET A 1 9.02 -9.69 35.73
CA MET A 1 8.95 -9.65 34.26
C MET A 1 9.83 -8.51 33.80
N SER A 2 10.81 -8.78 32.95
CA SER A 2 11.66 -7.73 32.38
C SER A 2 10.86 -6.90 31.36
N ASP A 3 11.28 -5.65 31.11
CA ASP A 3 10.63 -4.80 30.10
C ASP A 3 10.59 -5.48 28.72
N ARG A 4 11.59 -6.29 28.39
CA ARG A 4 11.66 -7.05 27.14
C ARG A 4 10.59 -8.14 27.07
N GLU A 5 10.38 -8.89 28.15
CA GLU A 5 9.34 -9.92 28.23
C GLU A 5 7.95 -9.30 28.11
N LEU A 6 7.72 -8.16 28.78
CA LEU A 6 6.44 -7.46 28.70
C LEU A 6 6.16 -6.94 27.28
N VAL A 7 7.17 -6.34 26.63
CA VAL A 7 7.05 -5.92 25.22
C VAL A 7 6.71 -7.10 24.34
N GLN A 8 7.39 -8.24 24.52
CA GLN A 8 7.17 -9.43 23.72
C GLN A 8 5.76 -9.99 23.91
N GLN A 9 5.29 -10.13 25.16
CA GLN A 9 3.93 -10.59 25.46
C GLN A 9 2.86 -9.69 24.83
N LYS A 10 2.98 -8.37 24.99
CA LYS A 10 2.02 -7.42 24.40
C LYS A 10 2.07 -7.41 22.87
N LYS A 11 3.26 -7.57 22.29
CA LYS A 11 3.45 -7.69 20.83
C LYS A 11 2.71 -8.91 20.28
N ASP A 12 2.88 -10.07 20.92
CA ASP A 12 2.27 -11.33 20.46
C ASP A 12 0.75 -11.28 20.61
N THR A 13 0.26 -10.67 21.69
CA THR A 13 -1.18 -10.41 21.88
C THR A 13 -1.73 -9.52 20.78
N LEU A 14 -1.04 -8.43 20.43
CA LEU A 14 -1.48 -7.55 19.35
C LEU A 14 -1.52 -8.26 18.00
N ILE A 15 -0.50 -9.07 17.69
CA ILE A 15 -0.45 -9.86 16.46
C ILE A 15 -1.65 -10.79 16.40
N GLN A 16 -1.92 -11.56 17.47
CA GLN A 16 -3.06 -12.47 17.51
C GLN A 16 -4.40 -11.75 17.28
N MET A 17 -4.57 -10.56 17.87
CA MET A 17 -5.79 -9.78 17.71
C MET A 17 -5.98 -9.25 16.28
N THR A 18 -4.91 -8.74 15.67
CA THR A 18 -4.97 -8.24 14.28
C THR A 18 -5.09 -9.37 13.28
N ASP A 19 -4.44 -10.51 13.52
CA ASP A 19 -4.52 -11.70 12.68
C ASP A 19 -5.94 -12.24 12.68
N GLY A 20 -6.58 -12.37 13.84
CA GLY A 20 -7.98 -12.83 13.91
C GLY A 20 -8.96 -11.92 13.17
N PHE A 21 -8.73 -10.61 13.17
CA PHE A 21 -9.53 -9.68 12.36
C PHE A 21 -9.24 -9.84 10.87
N ALA A 22 -7.97 -9.92 10.48
CA ALA A 22 -7.58 -10.06 9.09
C ALA A 22 -8.09 -11.37 8.48
N ASP A 23 -7.97 -12.48 9.21
CA ASP A 23 -8.47 -13.80 8.81
C ASP A 23 -10.00 -13.82 8.62
N SER A 24 -10.73 -12.95 9.34
CA SER A 24 -12.20 -12.91 9.31
C SER A 24 -12.77 -11.93 8.29
N TYR A 25 -12.09 -10.80 8.04
CA TYR A 25 -12.66 -9.65 7.31
C TYR A 25 -11.76 -9.06 6.22
N LEU A 26 -10.49 -9.45 6.16
CA LEU A 26 -9.51 -8.90 5.22
C LEU A 26 -8.87 -10.02 4.39
N ASP A 27 -7.57 -9.92 4.15
CA ASP A 27 -6.76 -10.86 3.41
C ASP A 27 -5.38 -11.07 4.08
N GLU A 28 -4.59 -11.95 3.49
CA GLU A 28 -3.24 -12.28 3.97
C GLU A 28 -2.28 -11.08 3.87
N ASP A 29 -2.48 -10.17 2.91
CA ASP A 29 -1.61 -9.00 2.74
C ASP A 29 -1.77 -8.04 3.93
N TYR A 30 -3.02 -7.74 4.32
CA TYR A 30 -3.30 -6.98 5.53
C TYR A 30 -2.75 -7.64 6.80
N LYS A 31 -2.84 -8.97 6.91
CA LYS A 31 -2.27 -9.72 8.04
C LYS A 31 -0.76 -9.52 8.14
N MET A 32 -0.04 -9.74 7.03
CA MET A 32 1.41 -9.52 6.96
C MET A 32 1.78 -8.07 7.28
N LEU A 33 1.05 -7.09 6.74
CA LEU A 33 1.28 -5.66 7.00
C LEU A 33 1.07 -5.31 8.48
N CYS A 34 0.02 -5.85 9.11
CA CYS A 34 -0.23 -5.67 10.55
C CYS A 34 0.93 -6.21 11.39
N GLN A 35 1.35 -7.46 11.14
CA GLN A 35 2.48 -8.08 11.83
C GLN A 35 3.77 -7.27 11.65
N LYS A 36 4.07 -6.85 10.42
CA LYS A 36 5.23 -6.01 10.08
C LYS A 36 5.22 -4.70 10.87
N LEU A 37 4.07 -4.03 10.91
CA LEU A 37 3.90 -2.77 11.63
C LEU A 37 4.07 -2.95 13.14
N ILE A 38 3.43 -3.97 13.74
CA ILE A 38 3.54 -4.26 15.17
C ILE A 38 4.99 -4.59 15.55
N ASN A 39 5.70 -5.38 14.74
CA ASN A 39 7.13 -5.67 14.91
C ASN A 39 8.00 -4.41 14.83
N LYS A 40 7.64 -3.43 13.99
CA LYS A 40 8.34 -2.14 13.96
C LYS A 40 8.02 -1.26 15.16
N MET A 41 6.78 -1.28 15.65
CA MET A 41 6.37 -0.57 16.87
C MET A 41 7.10 -1.11 18.10
N SER A 42 7.32 -2.42 18.20
CA SER A 42 8.01 -3.05 19.34
C SER A 42 9.49 -2.70 19.44
N ARG A 43 10.10 -2.18 18.36
CA ARG A 43 11.51 -1.78 18.29
C ARG A 43 11.74 -0.30 18.57
N LYS A 44 10.68 0.48 18.79
CA LYS A 44 10.82 1.91 19.11
C LYS A 44 11.41 2.08 20.51
N ARG A 45 12.27 3.10 20.69
CA ARG A 45 12.89 3.46 21.98
C ARG A 45 11.84 3.58 23.10
N GLN A 46 10.70 4.16 22.79
CA GLN A 46 9.51 4.12 23.64
C GLN A 46 8.45 3.31 22.91
N VAL A 47 8.22 2.08 23.37
CA VAL A 47 7.26 1.16 22.74
C VAL A 47 5.84 1.66 23.03
N PRO A 48 5.07 2.06 22.00
CA PRO A 48 3.86 2.83 22.19
C PRO A 48 2.73 2.03 22.87
N PHE A 49 2.62 0.74 22.57
CA PHE A 49 1.58 -0.15 23.09
C PHE A 49 1.83 -0.65 24.52
N LEU A 50 2.94 -0.26 25.16
CA LEU A 50 3.12 -0.51 26.58
C LEU A 50 2.09 0.25 27.43
N SER A 51 1.54 1.35 26.91
CA SER A 51 0.52 2.17 27.55
C SER A 51 -0.84 2.09 26.84
N GLY A 52 -1.92 2.09 27.62
CA GLY A 52 -3.29 2.00 27.12
C GLY A 52 -3.75 0.56 26.79
N ARG A 53 -5.04 0.44 26.45
CA ARG A 53 -5.71 -0.82 26.09
C ARG A 53 -5.17 -1.39 24.77
N LEU A 54 -4.92 -2.69 24.72
CA LEU A 54 -4.36 -3.36 23.54
C LEU A 54 -5.37 -3.41 22.39
N GLU A 55 -6.66 -3.53 22.69
CA GLU A 55 -7.78 -3.49 21.74
C GLU A 55 -7.74 -2.22 20.89
N ILE A 56 -7.50 -1.07 21.53
CA ILE A 56 -7.42 0.22 20.83
C ILE A 56 -6.15 0.27 19.97
N TRP A 57 -5.04 -0.35 20.39
CA TRP A 57 -3.82 -0.42 19.60
C TRP A 57 -3.96 -1.37 18.40
N ALA A 58 -4.61 -2.53 18.57
CA ALA A 58 -4.91 -3.47 17.49
C ALA A 58 -5.81 -2.79 16.44
N ALA A 59 -6.93 -2.19 16.88
CA ALA A 59 -7.79 -1.41 16.00
C ALA A 59 -7.03 -0.29 15.29
N ALA A 60 -6.17 0.44 15.99
CA ALA A 60 -5.41 1.55 15.41
C ALA A 60 -4.36 1.10 14.38
N VAL A 61 -3.78 -0.09 14.53
CA VAL A 61 -2.85 -0.70 13.56
C VAL A 61 -3.60 -0.96 12.24
N VAL A 62 -4.72 -1.70 12.31
CA VAL A 62 -5.54 -2.00 11.13
C VAL A 62 -6.09 -0.71 10.53
N TYR A 63 -6.55 0.24 11.36
CA TYR A 63 -7.08 1.52 10.89
C TYR A 63 -6.01 2.34 10.16
N ALA A 64 -4.79 2.41 10.69
CA ALA A 64 -3.70 3.16 10.07
C ALA A 64 -3.35 2.60 8.68
N LEU A 65 -3.26 1.28 8.56
CA LEU A 65 -3.02 0.59 7.30
C LEU A 65 -4.21 0.73 6.35
N GLY A 66 -5.43 0.58 6.87
CA GLY A 66 -6.65 0.74 6.10
C GLY A 66 -6.81 2.12 5.49
N GLN A 67 -6.40 3.19 6.20
CA GLN A 67 -6.44 4.54 5.66
C GLN A 67 -5.51 4.75 4.47
N ILE A 68 -4.30 4.17 4.48
CA ILE A 68 -3.35 4.36 3.37
C ILE A 68 -3.60 3.39 2.21
N ASN A 69 -4.39 2.35 2.44
CA ASN A 69 -4.72 1.29 1.49
C ASN A 69 -6.21 1.24 1.09
N PHE A 70 -6.94 2.34 1.27
CA PHE A 70 -8.32 2.49 0.81
C PHE A 70 -9.34 1.46 1.36
N LEU A 71 -9.06 0.83 2.51
CA LEU A 71 -9.94 -0.18 3.15
C LEU A 71 -11.38 0.31 3.39
N PHE A 72 -11.52 1.62 3.64
CA PHE A 72 -12.77 2.26 3.98
C PHE A 72 -13.54 2.79 2.76
N ASP A 73 -13.04 2.57 1.55
CA ASP A 73 -13.68 2.94 0.29
C ASP A 73 -14.36 1.71 -0.32
N ARG A 74 -15.67 1.80 -0.54
CA ARG A 74 -16.50 0.69 -1.09
C ARG A 74 -16.12 0.28 -2.51
N SER A 75 -15.29 1.08 -3.19
CA SER A 75 -14.80 0.81 -4.53
C SER A 75 -13.58 -0.13 -4.53
N PHE A 76 -13.09 -0.52 -3.34
CA PHE A 76 -11.91 -1.35 -3.17
C PHE A 76 -12.25 -2.60 -2.36
N GLU A 77 -11.71 -3.74 -2.79
CA GLU A 77 -11.70 -4.96 -1.98
C GLU A 77 -10.30 -5.23 -1.42
N PRO A 78 -10.19 -5.75 -0.18
CA PRO A 78 -11.30 -5.94 0.78
C PRO A 78 -11.88 -4.59 1.25
N TYR A 79 -13.19 -4.54 1.50
CA TYR A 79 -13.88 -3.40 2.13
C TYR A 79 -14.33 -3.71 3.55
N VAL A 80 -13.99 -2.82 4.49
CA VAL A 80 -14.58 -2.80 5.84
C VAL A 80 -14.84 -1.35 6.24
N SER A 81 -15.96 -1.06 6.90
CA SER A 81 -16.20 0.29 7.39
C SER A 81 -15.35 0.61 8.63
N ALA A 82 -15.01 1.88 8.82
CA ALA A 82 -14.29 2.33 10.02
C ALA A 82 -15.06 2.01 11.31
N THR A 83 -16.39 1.99 11.23
CA THR A 83 -17.29 1.65 12.34
C THR A 83 -17.20 0.16 12.67
N ASP A 84 -17.36 -0.72 11.69
CA ASP A 84 -17.30 -2.19 11.91
C ASP A 84 -15.94 -2.62 12.48
N LEU A 85 -14.86 -2.03 11.97
CA LEU A 85 -13.52 -2.22 12.52
C LEU A 85 -13.45 -1.83 14.01
N CYS A 86 -14.00 -0.67 14.36
CA CYS A 86 -13.97 -0.17 15.74
C CYS A 86 -14.85 -1.00 16.68
N ASP A 87 -16.01 -1.43 16.19
CA ASP A 87 -16.97 -2.25 16.93
C ASP A 87 -16.42 -3.65 17.21
N TYR A 88 -15.74 -4.27 16.23
CA TYR A 88 -15.06 -5.56 16.41
C TYR A 88 -14.09 -5.53 17.60
N PHE A 89 -13.32 -4.45 17.75
CA PHE A 89 -12.37 -4.29 18.84
C PHE A 89 -12.96 -3.65 20.10
N GLY A 90 -14.27 -3.33 20.14
CA GLY A 90 -14.90 -2.68 21.30
C GLY A 90 -14.24 -1.34 21.67
N ALA A 91 -13.87 -0.53 20.67
CA ALA A 91 -13.16 0.72 20.85
C ALA A 91 -13.85 1.88 20.11
N SER A 92 -13.83 3.09 20.68
CA SER A 92 -14.43 4.24 20.00
C SER A 92 -13.59 4.72 18.82
N GLN A 93 -14.25 5.03 17.71
CA GLN A 93 -13.59 5.52 16.49
C GLN A 93 -12.74 6.78 16.71
N SER A 94 -13.16 7.68 17.61
CA SER A 94 -12.38 8.88 17.94
C SER A 94 -11.03 8.53 18.59
N THR A 95 -11.00 7.52 19.47
CA THR A 95 -9.75 7.10 20.12
C THR A 95 -8.87 6.30 19.17
N VAL A 96 -9.48 5.42 18.38
CA VAL A 96 -8.77 4.59 17.38
C VAL A 96 -8.13 5.48 16.32
N SER A 97 -8.88 6.41 15.73
CA SER A 97 -8.37 7.32 14.69
C SER A 97 -7.23 8.23 15.19
N GLN A 98 -7.29 8.70 16.44
CA GLN A 98 -6.20 9.46 17.05
C GLN A 98 -4.92 8.62 17.23
N LYS A 99 -5.04 7.36 17.67
CA LYS A 99 -3.88 6.45 17.75
C LYS A 99 -3.38 6.06 16.36
N ALA A 100 -4.26 5.82 15.40
CA ALA A 100 -3.90 5.52 14.02
C ALA A 100 -3.10 6.69 13.40
N LYS A 101 -3.49 7.93 13.69
CA LYS A 101 -2.71 9.12 13.31
C LYS A 101 -1.30 9.09 13.92
N LYS A 102 -1.18 8.81 15.23
CA LYS A 102 0.14 8.67 15.87
C LYS A 102 1.01 7.61 15.19
N ILE A 103 0.43 6.49 14.80
CA ILE A 103 1.14 5.42 14.05
C ILE A 103 1.61 5.97 12.69
N ARG A 104 0.72 6.58 11.91
CA ARG A 104 1.08 7.12 10.60
C ARG A 104 2.16 8.20 10.69
N ASP A 105 2.09 9.08 11.70
CA ASP A 105 3.12 10.10 11.92
C ASP A 105 4.45 9.47 12.34
N MET A 106 4.42 8.44 13.20
CA MET A 106 5.61 7.72 13.67
C MET A 106 6.37 6.97 12.58
N PHE A 107 5.67 6.51 11.54
CA PHE A 107 6.24 5.77 10.40
C PHE A 107 6.17 6.52 9.08
N LYS A 108 5.77 7.80 9.10
CA LYS A 108 5.61 8.65 7.91
C LYS A 108 4.74 8.00 6.82
N MET A 109 3.71 7.27 7.23
CA MET A 109 2.80 6.59 6.32
C MET A 109 1.93 7.61 5.58
N ARG A 110 1.87 7.47 4.27
CA ARG A 110 1.04 8.24 3.33
C ARG A 110 0.44 7.25 2.32
N TYR A 111 -0.45 7.71 1.45
CA TYR A 111 -0.90 6.90 0.31
C TYR A 111 0.30 6.44 -0.53
N PHE A 112 0.22 5.23 -1.08
CA PHE A 112 1.29 4.63 -1.89
C PHE A 112 2.63 4.56 -1.14
N ASN A 113 2.58 4.31 0.17
CA ASN A 113 3.78 4.10 0.96
C ASN A 113 4.52 2.85 0.50
N GLU A 114 5.81 2.97 0.22
CA GLU A 114 6.63 1.87 -0.29
C GLU A 114 6.63 0.61 0.61
N GLU A 115 6.49 0.80 1.91
CA GLU A 115 6.67 -0.28 2.88
C GLU A 115 5.36 -0.90 3.36
N PHE A 116 4.29 -0.09 3.45
CA PHE A 116 3.03 -0.44 4.09
C PHE A 116 1.82 -0.38 3.17
N SER A 117 2.05 -0.21 1.87
CA SER A 117 0.99 -0.40 0.89
C SER A 117 0.77 -1.89 0.62
N THR A 118 -0.47 -2.27 0.36
CA THR A 118 -0.80 -3.60 -0.18
C THR A 118 -0.21 -3.76 -1.57
N GLU A 119 -0.03 -4.99 -2.02
CA GLU A 119 0.47 -5.30 -3.36
C GLU A 119 -0.38 -4.62 -4.44
N ARG A 120 -1.71 -4.68 -4.29
CA ARG A 120 -2.65 -4.01 -5.19
C ARG A 120 -2.40 -2.50 -5.24
N VAL A 121 -2.30 -1.82 -4.09
CA VAL A 121 -2.09 -0.37 -4.03
C VAL A 121 -0.74 0.02 -4.63
N GLN A 122 0.28 -0.83 -4.49
CA GLN A 122 1.58 -0.60 -5.14
C GLN A 122 1.52 -0.75 -6.65
N LYS A 123 0.82 -1.78 -7.14
CA LYS A 123 0.64 -2.02 -8.57
C LYS A 123 -0.16 -0.90 -9.22
N ASP A 124 -1.24 -0.48 -8.59
CA ASP A 124 -2.16 0.55 -9.06
C ASP A 124 -1.68 1.98 -8.69
N ASN A 125 -0.42 2.14 -8.28
CA ASN A 125 0.14 3.42 -7.91
C ASN A 125 0.17 4.35 -9.14
N PRO A 126 -0.57 5.48 -9.14
CA PRO A 126 -0.67 6.37 -10.29
C PRO A 126 0.68 7.04 -10.61
N PHE A 127 1.62 7.06 -9.67
CA PHE A 127 2.96 7.58 -9.92
C PHE A 127 3.82 6.65 -10.78
N ASN A 128 3.45 5.38 -10.94
CA ASN A 128 4.16 4.44 -11.83
C ASN A 128 4.06 4.87 -13.30
N GLU A 129 3.00 5.58 -13.66
CA GLU A 129 2.73 6.07 -15.03
C GLU A 129 3.21 7.52 -15.26
N LEU A 130 3.98 8.07 -14.32
CA LEU A 130 4.50 9.43 -14.37
C LEU A 130 6.03 9.42 -14.45
N VAL A 131 6.58 10.32 -15.26
CA VAL A 131 8.03 10.52 -15.39
C VAL A 131 8.38 11.99 -15.27
N MET A 132 9.56 12.29 -14.72
CA MET A 132 10.08 13.65 -14.64
C MET A 132 11.02 13.94 -15.80
N ILE A 133 10.68 14.93 -16.63
CA ILE A 133 11.50 15.41 -17.75
C ILE A 133 11.74 16.89 -17.58
N ASN A 134 13.01 17.30 -17.44
CA ASN A 134 13.41 18.71 -17.26
C ASN A 134 12.63 19.43 -16.14
N GLY A 135 12.33 18.75 -15.04
CA GLY A 135 11.59 19.30 -13.91
C GLY A 135 10.07 19.33 -14.07
N LEU A 136 9.52 18.86 -15.20
CA LEU A 136 8.09 18.69 -15.41
C LEU A 136 7.70 17.23 -15.19
N ILE A 137 6.62 16.99 -14.43
CA ILE A 137 6.02 15.66 -14.28
C ILE A 137 5.02 15.49 -15.40
N VAL A 138 5.23 14.46 -16.23
CA VAL A 138 4.39 14.16 -17.40
C VAL A 138 3.99 12.69 -17.41
N PRO A 139 2.81 12.34 -17.99
CA PRO A 139 2.44 10.95 -18.20
C PRO A 139 3.40 10.24 -19.16
N VAL A 140 3.79 9.01 -18.83
CA VAL A 140 4.61 8.14 -19.71
C VAL A 140 3.97 8.00 -21.09
N SER A 141 2.64 7.83 -21.15
CA SER A 141 1.88 7.76 -22.40
C SER A 141 2.00 9.01 -23.29
N ALA A 142 2.15 10.20 -22.70
CA ALA A 142 2.37 11.42 -23.47
C ALA A 142 3.78 11.46 -24.06
N VAL A 143 4.77 10.95 -23.33
CA VAL A 143 6.16 10.85 -23.78
C VAL A 143 6.27 9.84 -24.93
N LEU A 144 5.68 8.65 -24.78
CA LEU A 144 5.67 7.61 -25.82
C LEU A 144 5.09 8.13 -27.14
N LYS A 145 3.94 8.81 -27.11
CA LYS A 145 3.34 9.43 -28.30
C LYS A 145 4.26 10.42 -29.02
N VAL A 146 5.06 11.18 -28.26
CA VAL A 146 6.02 12.14 -28.84
C VAL A 146 7.20 11.39 -29.47
N LEU A 147 7.67 10.32 -28.85
CA LEU A 147 8.75 9.48 -29.37
C LEU A 147 8.32 8.76 -30.65
N GLU A 148 7.16 8.08 -30.63
CA GLU A 148 6.58 7.41 -31.79
C GLU A 148 6.45 8.37 -32.98
N LYS A 149 5.91 9.57 -32.76
CA LYS A 149 5.78 10.58 -33.82
C LYS A 149 7.14 11.03 -34.39
N LYS A 150 8.18 11.11 -33.55
CA LYS A 150 9.53 11.46 -34.01
C LYS A 150 10.15 10.33 -34.81
N GLU A 151 9.98 9.09 -34.35
CA GLU A 151 10.45 7.88 -35.02
C GLU A 151 9.84 7.76 -36.42
N SER A 152 8.51 7.89 -36.56
CA SER A 152 7.86 7.86 -37.87
C SER A 152 8.36 8.97 -38.82
N LYS A 153 8.63 10.17 -38.28
CA LYS A 153 9.18 11.28 -39.08
C LYS A 153 10.61 10.98 -39.54
N LEU A 154 11.43 10.39 -38.68
CA LEU A 154 12.80 9.98 -38.99
C LEU A 154 12.83 8.85 -40.03
N GLN A 155 11.97 7.84 -39.89
CA GLN A 155 11.82 6.75 -40.87
C GLN A 155 11.44 7.29 -42.25
N THR A 156 10.48 8.23 -42.31
CA THR A 156 10.09 8.90 -43.55
C THR A 156 11.25 9.71 -44.16
N GLU A 157 12.02 10.43 -43.33
CA GLU A 157 13.16 11.25 -43.78
C GLU A 157 14.36 10.41 -44.25
N LEU A 158 14.47 9.15 -43.81
CA LEU A 158 15.55 8.23 -44.13
C LEU A 158 15.22 7.24 -45.25
N GLU A 159 14.03 7.34 -45.88
CA GLU A 159 13.55 6.41 -46.92
C GLU A 159 13.62 4.93 -46.50
N LEU A 160 13.50 4.65 -45.20
CA LEU A 160 13.40 3.29 -44.67
C LEU A 160 11.94 2.84 -44.81
N GLU A 161 11.56 2.37 -46.00
CA GLU A 161 10.35 1.55 -46.18
C GLU A 161 10.65 0.15 -45.64
N ASP A 162 9.72 -0.41 -44.84
CA ASP A 162 9.81 -1.79 -44.37
C ASP A 162 9.78 -2.73 -45.59
N GLU A 163 10.89 -3.42 -45.89
CA GLU A 163 10.95 -4.56 -46.85
C GLU A 163 10.23 -5.80 -46.28
N ASP A 164 9.02 -5.66 -45.75
CA ASP A 164 8.22 -6.77 -45.22
C ASP A 164 6.92 -6.93 -46.01
N GLU A 165 7.01 -7.10 -47.33
CA GLU A 165 5.93 -7.68 -48.14
C GLU A 165 6.48 -8.17 -49.49
N ASP A 166 7.16 -9.33 -49.51
CA ASP A 166 7.30 -10.19 -50.70
C ASP A 166 7.80 -11.59 -50.31
N LEU A 167 6.95 -12.36 -49.61
CA LEU A 167 7.02 -13.83 -49.62
C LEU A 167 5.64 -14.40 -49.98
N GLU A 168 5.06 -13.93 -51.09
CA GLU A 168 4.07 -14.73 -51.80
C GLU A 168 4.78 -15.83 -52.60
N THR A 169 4.68 -17.05 -52.07
CA THR A 169 4.46 -18.32 -52.77
C THR A 169 4.70 -18.34 -54.30
N GLU A 170 5.80 -18.97 -54.72
CA GLU A 170 5.81 -19.78 -55.95
C GLU A 170 6.01 -21.25 -55.60
N GLU A 171 4.89 -21.96 -55.41
CA GLU A 171 4.83 -23.40 -55.69
C GLU A 171 4.83 -23.58 -57.22
N LYS A 172 5.84 -24.29 -57.74
CA LYS A 172 5.71 -25.09 -58.96
C LYS A 172 6.70 -26.24 -58.99
#